data_AF-A0A847P706-F1
#
_entry.id   AF-A0A847P706-F1
#
_cell.length_a   1.000
_cell.length_b   1.000
_cell.length_c   1.000
_cell.angle_alpha   90.00
_cell.angle_beta   90.00
_cell.angle_gamma   90.00
#
_symmetry.space_group_name_H-M   'P 1'
#
loop_
_entity.id
_entity.type
_entity.pdbx_description
1 polymer ?
#
loop_
_entity_poly.entity_id
_entity_poly.type
_entity_poly.pdbx_seq_one_letter_code
_entity_poly.pdbx_strand_id
1 'polypeptide(L)'
;MHNSILIWCFILISNYALINGDDVPETVHRESIIAQSSSFEKELEKSDAFIRNEPLHNYLNDVLHRISGDSRYKVKVLLSPSLNAFATAHGTIYICTGLLARIQNEAQLAALLSHEMVHIINDHAYRNLFNAKQIALSSARKQIGLEFFFGSLATNVVSLTLRSAISGYSRDLEREADSLGLINMKKASYAPIEFRNLFLILKNHIEKENIEQPYFFSTHPAITERIDNYYQLAGKDTVQTAQGLVNDAIYNKMINSVLHTDGVMKIASGDLHNAEVNFSRILGSDSSNAQAFLQLGNIVRLRSAPHANKDVFKWYYRAKDIDNTGEVLRELGFYYFKIGNIDSAACFLSSYLHNHPLSPYQPIVEDYLKKCAR
;
A
#
# COMPACT_ATOMS: atom_id res chain seq x y z
N MET A 1 17.25 30.45 -7.74
CA MET A 1 18.67 30.00 -7.65
C MET A 1 19.24 30.11 -6.23
N HIS A 2 19.04 31.21 -5.48
CA HIS A 2 19.55 31.33 -4.09
C HIS A 2 19.07 30.23 -3.13
N ASN A 3 17.78 29.84 -3.20
CA ASN A 3 17.23 28.82 -2.29
C ASN A 3 17.83 27.42 -2.50
N SER A 4 18.27 27.09 -3.72
CA SER A 4 18.83 25.79 -4.06
C SER A 4 20.23 25.59 -3.47
N ILE A 5 21.04 26.66 -3.42
CA ILE A 5 22.42 26.61 -2.90
C ILE A 5 22.41 26.38 -1.38
N LEU A 6 21.55 27.11 -0.65
CA LEU A 6 21.38 26.93 0.80
C LEU A 6 20.96 25.50 1.16
N ILE A 7 20.00 24.93 0.41
CA ILE A 7 19.55 23.55 0.60
C ILE A 7 20.71 22.55 0.43
N TRP A 8 21.52 22.70 -0.61
CA TRP A 8 22.69 21.85 -0.83
C TRP A 8 23.75 22.01 0.26
N CYS A 9 23.95 23.23 0.78
CA CYS A 9 24.83 23.45 1.92
C CYS A 9 24.36 22.70 3.17
N PHE A 10 23.07 22.75 3.52
CA PHE A 10 22.55 21.99 4.66
C PHE A 10 22.74 20.47 4.49
N ILE A 11 22.50 19.94 3.28
CA ILE A 11 22.72 18.53 2.98
C ILE A 11 24.18 18.14 3.17
N LEU A 12 25.10 18.90 2.55
CA LEU A 12 26.53 18.61 2.60
C LEU A 12 27.10 18.73 4.02
N ILE A 13 26.78 19.81 4.74
CA ILE A 13 27.26 20.05 6.11
C ILE A 13 26.74 18.97 7.05
N SER A 14 25.44 18.63 6.99
CA SER A 14 24.84 17.58 7.82
C SER A 14 25.46 16.21 7.56
N ASN A 15 25.63 15.82 6.29
CA ASN A 15 26.25 14.54 5.94
C ASN A 15 27.71 14.47 6.38
N TYR A 16 28.48 15.53 6.17
CA TYR A 16 29.87 15.61 6.62
C TYR A 16 29.98 15.45 8.14
N ALA A 17 29.14 16.16 8.90
CA ALA A 17 29.12 16.08 10.36
C ALA A 17 28.67 14.70 10.88
N LEU A 18 27.73 14.05 10.20
CA LEU A 18 27.32 12.69 10.52
C LEU A 18 28.45 11.68 10.31
N ILE A 19 29.23 11.81 9.22
CA ILE A 19 30.34 10.92 8.88
C ILE A 19 31.54 11.14 9.82
N ASN A 20 31.91 12.38 10.07
CA ASN A 20 33.14 12.72 10.80
C ASN A 20 32.94 12.83 12.31
N GLY A 21 31.70 12.75 12.79
CA GLY A 21 31.41 12.86 14.21
C GLY A 21 31.24 14.29 14.70
N ASP A 22 31.41 15.30 13.85
CA ASP A 22 31.31 16.72 14.20
C ASP A 22 29.92 17.09 14.74
N ASP A 23 29.89 18.12 15.58
CA ASP A 23 28.66 18.69 16.13
C ASP A 23 28.24 19.88 15.25
N VAL A 24 27.03 19.79 14.67
CA VAL A 24 26.41 20.90 13.95
C VAL A 24 25.00 21.13 14.51
N PRO A 25 24.48 22.36 14.42
CA PRO A 25 23.18 22.69 15.02
C PRO A 25 22.08 21.71 14.58
N GLU A 26 21.22 21.31 15.51
CA GLU A 26 20.07 20.44 15.23
C GLU A 26 19.23 20.94 14.04
N THR A 27 19.09 22.26 13.90
CA THR A 27 18.40 22.91 12.78
C THR A 27 19.00 22.55 11.43
N VAL A 28 20.33 22.45 11.32
CA VAL A 28 21.04 22.08 10.08
C VAL A 28 20.69 20.65 9.67
N HIS A 29 20.65 19.73 10.63
CA HIS A 29 20.27 18.34 10.36
C HIS A 29 18.79 18.21 9.98
N ARG A 30 17.90 18.92 10.66
CA ARG A 30 16.47 18.94 10.35
C ARG A 30 16.21 19.44 8.93
N GLU A 31 16.78 20.59 8.57
CA GLU A 31 16.65 21.16 7.21
C GLU A 31 17.21 20.22 6.14
N SER A 32 18.35 19.57 6.43
CA SER A 32 18.94 18.57 5.56
C SER A 32 18.00 17.37 5.33
N ILE A 33 17.37 16.86 6.38
CA ILE A 33 16.43 15.73 6.32
C ILE A 33 15.16 16.09 5.54
N ILE A 34 14.62 17.29 5.77
CA ILE A 34 13.46 17.81 5.04
C ILE A 34 13.80 17.93 3.55
N ALA A 35 14.95 18.55 3.23
CA ALA A 35 15.39 18.72 1.85
C ALA A 35 15.60 17.40 1.11
N GLN A 36 16.20 16.41 1.75
CA GLN A 36 16.38 15.06 1.17
C GLN A 36 15.02 14.39 0.93
N SER A 37 14.09 14.52 1.87
CA SER A 37 12.72 14.00 1.75
C SER A 37 11.97 14.65 0.58
N SER A 38 12.08 15.97 0.42
CA SER A 38 11.47 16.69 -0.71
C SER A 38 12.07 16.29 -2.06
N SER A 39 13.39 16.09 -2.14
CA SER A 39 14.05 15.62 -3.37
C SER A 39 13.61 14.22 -3.74
N PHE A 40 13.51 13.32 -2.76
CA PHE A 40 13.00 11.97 -2.98
C PHE A 40 11.56 11.96 -3.52
N GLU A 41 10.67 12.76 -2.92
CA GLU A 41 9.30 12.87 -3.39
C GLU A 41 9.21 13.33 -4.85
N LYS A 42 10.02 14.33 -5.23
CA LYS A 42 10.08 14.82 -6.62
C LYS A 42 10.57 13.75 -7.61
N GLU A 43 11.50 12.89 -7.21
CA GLU A 43 11.95 11.79 -8.07
C GLU A 43 10.88 10.70 -8.19
N LEU A 44 10.18 10.36 -7.10
CA LEU A 44 9.06 9.44 -7.18
C LEU A 44 7.91 9.97 -8.05
N GLU A 45 7.61 11.26 -7.99
CA GLU A 45 6.54 11.89 -8.80
C GLU A 45 6.78 11.81 -10.30
N LYS A 46 8.04 11.63 -10.74
CA LYS A 46 8.37 11.42 -12.16
C LYS A 46 8.14 9.99 -12.64
N SER A 47 7.83 9.08 -11.71
CA SER A 47 7.64 7.66 -11.98
C SER A 47 6.16 7.27 -11.91
N ASP A 48 5.86 6.04 -12.33
CA ASP A 48 4.54 5.42 -12.13
C ASP A 48 4.46 4.67 -10.81
N ALA A 49 5.12 5.15 -9.75
CA ALA A 49 5.13 4.51 -8.44
C ALA A 49 3.84 4.71 -7.63
N PHE A 50 2.90 5.55 -8.08
CA PHE A 50 1.71 5.94 -7.32
C PHE A 50 0.40 5.48 -7.98
N ILE A 51 -0.59 5.11 -7.15
CA ILE A 51 -1.98 5.06 -7.60
C ILE A 51 -2.42 6.48 -7.97
N ARG A 52 -2.97 6.67 -9.17
CA ARG A 52 -3.56 7.95 -9.60
C ARG A 52 -5.08 7.89 -9.47
N ASN A 53 -5.58 8.19 -8.28
CA ASN A 53 -7.02 8.23 -7.98
C ASN A 53 -7.31 9.42 -7.04
N GLU A 54 -7.83 10.51 -7.60
CA GLU A 54 -8.09 11.74 -6.85
C GLU A 54 -9.15 11.54 -5.74
N PRO A 55 -10.32 10.91 -5.99
CA PRO A 55 -11.27 10.60 -4.91
C PRO A 55 -10.65 9.84 -3.74
N LEU A 56 -9.83 8.82 -4.01
CA LEU A 56 -9.12 8.07 -2.97
C LEU A 56 -8.20 8.99 -2.16
N HIS A 57 -7.35 9.78 -2.84
CA HIS A 57 -6.41 10.65 -2.15
C HIS A 57 -7.11 11.75 -1.33
N ASN A 58 -8.18 12.34 -1.84
CA ASN A 58 -8.97 13.32 -1.09
C ASN A 58 -9.50 12.69 0.20
N TYR A 59 -10.08 11.49 0.10
CA TYR A 59 -10.54 10.75 1.27
C TYR A 59 -9.43 10.44 2.29
N LEU A 60 -8.27 9.95 1.83
CA LEU A 60 -7.14 9.66 2.72
C LEU A 60 -6.61 10.92 3.42
N ASN A 61 -6.56 12.04 2.69
CA ASN A 61 -6.15 13.33 3.23
C ASN A 61 -7.19 13.89 4.22
N ASP A 62 -8.49 13.75 3.95
CA ASP A 62 -9.55 14.17 4.87
C ASP A 62 -9.47 13.41 6.21
N VAL A 63 -9.19 12.10 6.16
CA VAL A 63 -8.95 11.29 7.37
C VAL A 63 -7.74 11.80 8.13
N LEU A 64 -6.61 12.05 7.43
CA LEU A 64 -5.39 12.58 8.03
C LEU A 64 -5.62 13.96 8.65
N HIS A 65 -6.32 14.87 7.96
CA HIS A 65 -6.58 16.23 8.42
C HIS A 65 -7.51 16.27 9.63
N ARG A 66 -8.45 15.32 9.73
CA ARG A 66 -9.28 15.16 10.93
C ARG A 66 -8.46 14.77 12.16
N ILE A 67 -7.40 13.99 11.96
CA ILE A 67 -6.47 13.57 13.01
C ILE A 67 -5.48 14.69 13.34
N SER A 68 -4.95 15.34 12.32
CA SER A 68 -3.83 16.27 12.45
C SER A 68 -4.24 17.69 12.84
N GLY A 69 -5.41 18.14 12.37
CA GLY A 69 -5.79 19.56 12.38
C GLY A 69 -4.91 20.44 11.47
N ASP A 70 -4.09 19.83 10.61
CA ASP A 70 -3.08 20.51 9.79
C ASP A 70 -3.04 19.91 8.37
N SER A 71 -3.33 20.76 7.39
CA SER A 71 -3.41 20.39 5.97
C SER A 71 -2.06 20.29 5.27
N ARG A 72 -0.95 20.62 5.95
CA ARG A 72 0.41 20.46 5.41
C ARG A 72 0.79 18.99 5.24
N TYR A 73 0.19 18.10 6.01
CA TYR A 73 0.43 16.67 5.89
C TYR A 73 -0.44 16.06 4.79
N LYS A 74 0.14 15.12 4.05
CA LYS A 74 -0.52 14.46 2.91
C LYS A 74 -0.24 12.97 2.88
N VAL A 75 -1.20 12.22 2.35
CA VAL A 75 -1.10 10.79 2.12
C VAL A 75 -0.90 10.52 0.63
N LYS A 76 0.03 9.62 0.30
CA LYS A 76 0.23 9.08 -1.05
C LYS A 76 0.23 7.57 -1.02
N VAL A 77 -0.35 6.94 -2.05
CA VAL A 77 -0.44 5.48 -2.14
C VAL A 77 0.59 4.93 -3.14
N LEU A 78 1.54 4.14 -2.65
CA LEU A 78 2.58 3.50 -3.45
C LEU A 78 2.07 2.17 -4.04
N LEU A 79 2.32 1.97 -5.34
CA LEU A 79 2.07 0.72 -6.07
C LEU A 79 3.08 -0.35 -5.63
N SER A 80 2.80 -1.00 -4.50
CA SER A 80 3.67 -2.02 -3.91
C SER A 80 2.81 -3.03 -3.13
N PRO A 81 3.03 -4.35 -3.32
CA PRO A 81 2.29 -5.39 -2.61
C PRO A 81 2.75 -5.52 -1.15
N SER A 82 3.75 -4.73 -0.75
CA SER A 82 4.27 -4.69 0.61
C SER A 82 3.17 -4.33 1.61
N LEU A 83 3.16 -5.04 2.73
CA LEU A 83 2.55 -4.51 3.95
C LEU A 83 3.55 -3.51 4.51
N ASN A 84 3.48 -2.24 4.12
CA ASN A 84 4.28 -1.17 4.70
C ASN A 84 3.62 0.22 4.57
N ALA A 85 3.96 1.11 5.49
CA ALA A 85 3.77 2.55 5.40
C ALA A 85 4.99 3.23 6.02
N PHE A 86 5.25 4.47 5.63
CA PHE A 86 6.29 5.27 6.27
C PHE A 86 6.02 6.76 6.07
N ALA A 87 6.44 7.55 7.03
CA ALA A 87 6.38 8.99 6.97
C ALA A 87 7.72 9.63 6.58
N THR A 88 7.69 10.66 5.75
CA THR A 88 8.86 11.48 5.47
C THR A 88 8.80 12.81 6.22
N ALA A 89 9.96 13.35 6.56
CA ALA A 89 10.07 14.57 7.36
C ALA A 89 9.49 15.81 6.67
N HIS A 90 9.26 15.76 5.35
CA HIS A 90 8.60 16.84 4.61
C HIS A 90 7.07 16.84 4.77
N GLY A 91 6.50 15.86 5.48
CA GLY A 91 5.07 15.81 5.79
C GLY A 91 4.25 14.85 4.92
N THR A 92 4.89 13.95 4.18
CA THR A 92 4.19 12.97 3.34
C THR A 92 4.21 11.60 4.00
N ILE A 93 3.02 11.02 4.20
CA ILE A 93 2.84 9.63 4.61
C ILE A 93 2.61 8.78 3.36
N TYR A 94 3.46 7.79 3.15
CA TYR A 94 3.36 6.83 2.06
C TYR A 94 2.76 5.53 2.57
N ILE A 95 1.73 5.02 1.89
CA ILE A 95 1.12 3.72 2.22
C ILE A 95 1.20 2.81 1.00
N CYS A 96 1.74 1.61 1.15
CA CYS A 96 1.75 0.63 0.08
C CYS A 96 0.35 0.04 -0.16
N THR A 97 0.02 -0.25 -1.41
CA THR A 97 -1.27 -0.87 -1.78
C THR A 97 -1.55 -2.15 -1.00
N GLY A 98 -0.51 -2.96 -0.75
CA GLY A 98 -0.64 -4.19 0.05
C GLY A 98 -1.16 -3.93 1.46
N LEU A 99 -0.58 -2.95 2.17
CA LEU A 99 -1.04 -2.58 3.52
C LEU A 99 -2.47 -2.02 3.50
N LEU A 100 -2.72 -1.06 2.62
CA LEU A 100 -4.02 -0.39 2.54
C LEU A 100 -5.15 -1.37 2.18
N ALA A 101 -4.86 -2.40 1.39
CA ALA A 101 -5.79 -3.47 1.05
C ALA A 101 -6.10 -4.43 2.23
N ARG A 102 -5.30 -4.45 3.31
CA ARG A 102 -5.56 -5.25 4.52
C ARG A 102 -6.33 -4.51 5.60
N ILE A 103 -6.20 -3.19 5.67
CA ILE A 103 -6.98 -2.34 6.57
C ILE A 103 -8.47 -2.52 6.26
N GLN A 104 -9.31 -2.69 7.28
CA GLN A 104 -10.71 -3.08 7.13
C GLN A 104 -11.71 -1.93 7.22
N ASN A 105 -11.34 -0.82 7.88
CA ASN A 105 -12.21 0.33 8.11
C ASN A 105 -11.42 1.64 8.28
N GLU A 106 -12.13 2.77 8.27
CA GLU A 106 -11.53 4.12 8.38
C GLU A 106 -10.83 4.35 9.71
N ALA A 107 -11.32 3.78 10.82
CA ALA A 107 -10.67 3.93 12.12
C ALA A 107 -9.34 3.21 12.21
N GLN A 108 -9.19 2.05 11.56
CA GLN A 108 -7.90 1.38 11.41
C GLN A 108 -6.97 2.19 10.50
N LEU A 109 -7.48 2.80 9.43
CA LEU A 109 -6.71 3.76 8.63
C LEU A 109 -6.26 4.94 9.51
N ALA A 110 -7.15 5.48 10.34
CA ALA A 110 -6.85 6.56 11.26
C ALA A 110 -5.80 6.16 12.30
N ALA A 111 -5.80 4.91 12.77
CA ALA A 111 -4.75 4.38 13.64
C ALA A 111 -3.38 4.41 12.96
N LEU A 112 -3.29 3.88 11.74
CA LEU A 112 -2.07 3.92 10.94
C LEU A 112 -1.60 5.36 10.73
N LEU A 113 -2.48 6.24 10.24
CA LEU A 113 -2.15 7.63 9.93
C LEU A 113 -1.75 8.42 11.17
N SER A 114 -2.41 8.18 12.31
CA SER A 114 -2.05 8.81 13.59
C SER A 114 -0.66 8.39 14.06
N HIS A 115 -0.33 7.10 13.93
CA HIS A 115 0.99 6.57 14.25
C HIS A 115 2.07 7.19 13.36
N GLU A 116 1.90 7.12 12.04
CA GLU A 116 2.84 7.71 11.06
C GLU A 116 3.00 9.22 11.24
N MET A 117 1.92 9.92 11.54
CA MET A 117 1.97 11.36 11.81
C MET A 117 2.84 11.69 13.04
N VAL A 118 2.80 10.86 14.09
CA VAL A 118 3.64 11.09 15.28
C VAL A 118 5.13 11.05 14.91
N HIS A 119 5.53 10.15 14.01
CA HIS A 119 6.92 10.11 13.52
C HIS A 119 7.36 11.41 12.84
N ILE A 120 6.43 12.13 12.19
CA ILE A 120 6.70 13.44 11.59
C ILE A 120 6.80 14.51 12.66
N ILE A 121 5.75 14.70 13.48
CA ILE A 121 5.66 15.84 14.40
C ILE A 121 6.70 15.81 15.52
N ASN A 122 7.20 14.63 15.88
CA ASN A 122 8.22 14.44 16.92
C ASN A 122 9.61 14.15 16.35
N ASP A 123 9.80 14.35 15.04
CA ASP A 123 11.09 14.22 14.34
C ASP A 123 11.79 12.89 14.62
N HIS A 124 11.02 11.80 14.65
CA HIS A 124 11.56 10.48 14.95
C HIS A 124 12.66 10.08 13.94
N ALA A 125 12.61 10.56 12.70
CA ALA A 125 13.65 10.34 11.69
C ALA A 125 15.01 10.94 12.12
N TYR A 126 14.99 12.16 12.64
CA TYR A 126 16.16 12.82 13.20
C TYR A 126 16.61 12.09 14.48
N ARG A 127 15.72 11.93 15.47
CA ARG A 127 16.06 11.30 16.76
C ARG A 127 16.62 9.88 16.60
N ASN A 128 16.08 9.09 15.68
CA ASN A 128 16.54 7.73 15.41
C ASN A 128 17.94 7.70 14.79
N LEU A 129 18.26 8.64 13.90
CA LEU A 129 19.60 8.78 13.33
C LEU A 129 20.63 9.17 14.41
N PHE A 130 20.25 10.08 15.31
CA PHE A 130 21.12 10.52 16.41
C PHE A 130 21.35 9.43 17.45
N ASN A 131 20.30 8.70 17.83
CA ASN A 131 20.42 7.55 18.72
C ASN A 131 21.22 6.41 18.07
N ALA A 132 21.12 6.25 16.74
CA ALA A 132 21.93 5.29 15.99
C ALA A 132 23.42 5.65 16.01
N LYS A 133 23.81 6.93 16.03
CA LYS A 133 25.22 7.39 16.12
C LYS A 133 25.91 6.90 17.41
N GLN A 134 25.18 6.72 18.52
CA GLN A 134 25.71 6.08 19.73
C GLN A 134 25.94 4.56 19.58
N ILE A 135 25.26 3.90 18.63
CA ILE A 135 25.28 2.44 18.42
C ILE A 135 26.13 2.06 17.17
N ALA A 136 26.40 3.02 16.27
CA ALA A 136 26.97 2.82 14.94
C ALA A 136 28.46 2.42 14.90
N LEU A 137 29.13 2.22 16.04
CA LEU A 137 30.40 1.48 16.06
C LEU A 137 30.21 -0.04 15.94
N SER A 138 28.99 -0.58 15.90
CA SER A 138 28.78 -2.03 16.13
C SER A 138 28.00 -2.83 15.07
N SER A 139 27.41 -2.25 14.02
CA SER A 139 26.80 -3.11 12.98
C SER A 139 26.50 -2.40 11.67
N ALA A 140 26.99 -3.00 10.58
CA ALA A 140 26.49 -2.82 9.24
C ALA A 140 24.98 -3.11 9.23
N ARG A 141 24.15 -2.06 9.32
CA ARG A 141 22.70 -2.19 9.18
C ARG A 141 22.43 -2.73 7.77
N LYS A 142 21.84 -3.93 7.72
CA LYS A 142 21.48 -4.66 6.51
C LYS A 142 20.91 -3.68 5.48
N GLN A 143 21.48 -3.73 4.27
CA GLN A 143 20.97 -3.05 3.10
C GLN A 143 19.57 -3.64 2.80
N ILE A 144 18.53 -3.02 3.36
CA ILE A 144 17.14 -3.42 3.11
C ILE A 144 16.86 -3.15 1.64
N GLY A 145 16.26 -4.12 0.96
CA GLY A 145 15.99 -4.15 -0.48
C GLY A 145 15.04 -3.03 -0.91
N LEU A 146 15.57 -1.81 -1.00
CA LEU A 146 14.84 -0.64 -1.46
C LEU A 146 14.30 -0.78 -2.89
N GLU A 147 14.93 -1.65 -3.67
CA GLU A 147 14.47 -2.10 -4.99
C GLU A 147 13.07 -2.71 -4.92
N PHE A 148 12.69 -3.32 -3.79
CA PHE A 148 11.35 -3.87 -3.59
C PHE A 148 10.27 -2.78 -3.47
N PHE A 149 10.64 -1.61 -2.97
CA PHE A 149 9.72 -0.47 -2.83
C PHE A 149 9.72 0.44 -4.05
N PHE A 150 10.87 0.61 -4.70
CA PHE A 150 11.09 1.66 -5.69
C PHE A 150 11.69 1.18 -7.02
N GLY A 151 11.90 -0.13 -7.20
CA GLY A 151 12.52 -0.69 -8.41
C GLY A 151 13.91 -0.09 -8.67
N SER A 152 14.21 0.24 -9.93
CA SER A 152 15.48 0.81 -10.36
C SER A 152 15.78 2.22 -9.80
N LEU A 153 14.81 2.88 -9.17
CA LEU A 153 15.00 4.18 -8.50
C LEU A 153 15.79 4.07 -7.18
N ALA A 154 16.00 2.84 -6.68
CA ALA A 154 16.57 2.54 -5.37
C ALA A 154 18.05 2.90 -5.18
N THR A 155 18.85 2.98 -6.25
CA THR A 155 20.31 2.82 -6.12
C THR A 155 21.08 4.11 -5.79
N ASN A 156 20.58 5.30 -6.13
CA ASN A 156 21.34 6.56 -5.95
C ASN A 156 20.57 7.72 -5.28
N VAL A 157 19.28 7.57 -4.98
CA VAL A 157 18.42 8.70 -4.55
C VAL A 157 18.03 8.66 -3.07
N VAL A 158 18.13 7.49 -2.41
CA VAL A 158 17.57 7.32 -1.06
C VAL A 158 18.63 7.50 0.00
N SER A 159 18.51 8.63 0.71
CA SER A 159 19.40 9.01 1.79
C SER A 159 19.28 8.13 3.03
N LEU A 160 20.27 8.19 3.91
CA LEU A 160 20.32 7.40 5.15
C LEU A 160 19.11 7.66 6.07
N THR A 161 18.62 8.91 6.12
CA THR A 161 17.45 9.26 6.92
C THR A 161 16.18 8.67 6.35
N LEU A 162 16.01 8.72 5.03
CA LEU A 162 14.86 8.13 4.37
C LEU A 162 14.88 6.59 4.50
N ARG A 163 16.07 5.98 4.40
CA ARG A 163 16.26 4.57 4.74
C ARG A 163 15.85 4.29 6.18
N SER A 164 16.15 5.18 7.13
CA SER A 164 15.75 5.01 8.53
C SER A 164 14.23 5.04 8.69
N ALA A 165 13.54 5.98 8.04
CA ALA A 165 12.06 6.01 8.03
C ALA A 165 11.45 4.76 7.38
N ILE A 166 12.06 4.24 6.30
CA ILE A 166 11.63 3.03 5.62
C ILE A 166 12.04 1.75 6.36
N SER A 167 13.07 1.79 7.22
CA SER A 167 13.67 0.63 7.90
C SER A 167 13.29 0.52 9.37
N GLY A 168 12.63 1.54 9.94
CA GLY A 168 12.08 1.49 11.27
C GLY A 168 12.67 2.40 12.32
N TYR A 169 11.96 2.51 13.46
CA TYR A 169 12.38 3.31 14.61
C TYR A 169 12.71 2.44 15.83
N SER A 170 13.42 3.02 16.80
CA SER A 170 13.67 2.36 18.07
C SER A 170 12.38 2.11 18.84
N ARG A 171 12.38 1.10 19.74
CA ARG A 171 11.20 0.72 20.54
C ARG A 171 10.59 1.89 21.31
N ASP A 172 11.42 2.82 21.81
CA ASP A 172 10.92 3.97 22.56
C ASP A 172 10.20 4.97 21.67
N LEU A 173 10.68 5.20 20.45
CA LEU A 173 10.01 6.05 19.45
C LEU A 173 8.70 5.41 18.97
N GLU A 174 8.66 4.09 18.82
CA GLU A 174 7.43 3.34 18.50
C GLU A 174 6.38 3.45 19.60
N ARG A 175 6.78 3.31 20.88
CA ARG A 175 5.87 3.47 22.03
C ARG A 175 5.34 4.90 22.13
N GLU A 176 6.17 5.89 21.83
CA GLU A 176 5.77 7.30 21.75
C GLU A 176 4.75 7.51 20.62
N ALA A 177 5.01 6.93 19.44
CA ALA A 177 4.09 6.97 18.31
C ALA A 177 2.74 6.29 18.60
N ASP A 178 2.75 5.14 19.28
CA ASP A 178 1.53 4.45 19.68
C ASP A 178 0.72 5.23 20.73
N SER A 179 1.40 5.79 21.73
CA SER A 179 0.75 6.57 22.80
C SER A 179 0.09 7.85 22.26
N LEU A 180 0.86 8.66 21.53
CA LEU A 180 0.35 9.92 20.97
C LEU A 180 -0.62 9.68 19.81
N GLY A 181 -0.40 8.63 19.02
CA GLY A 181 -1.30 8.22 17.95
C GLY A 181 -2.68 7.86 18.49
N LEU A 182 -2.74 7.10 19.59
CA LEU A 182 -3.98 6.76 20.26
C LEU A 182 -4.71 8.00 20.83
N ILE A 183 -3.95 8.96 21.37
CA ILE A 183 -4.50 10.25 21.83
C ILE A 183 -5.11 11.03 20.65
N ASN A 184 -4.42 11.09 19.51
CA ASN A 184 -4.89 11.80 18.32
C ASN A 184 -6.15 11.16 17.73
N MET A 185 -6.22 9.82 17.67
CA MET A 185 -7.43 9.10 17.29
C MET A 185 -8.63 9.43 18.18
N LYS A 186 -8.42 9.43 19.50
CA LYS A 186 -9.46 9.77 20.48
C LYS A 186 -9.97 11.20 20.28
N LYS A 187 -9.07 12.16 20.09
CA LYS A 187 -9.42 13.56 19.80
C LYS A 187 -10.22 13.69 18.50
N ALA A 188 -9.88 12.90 17.48
CA ALA A 188 -10.61 12.81 16.22
C ALA A 188 -11.89 11.95 16.28
N SER A 189 -12.30 11.50 17.47
CA SER A 189 -13.51 10.70 17.72
C SER A 189 -13.55 9.33 17.04
N TYR A 190 -12.39 8.78 16.64
CA TYR A 190 -12.31 7.41 16.12
C TYR A 190 -12.33 6.38 17.25
N ALA A 191 -12.87 5.19 16.95
CA ALA A 191 -12.91 4.07 17.88
C ALA A 191 -11.48 3.64 18.28
N PRO A 192 -11.06 3.83 19.55
CA PRO A 192 -9.67 3.58 19.95
C PRO A 192 -9.26 2.11 19.89
N ILE A 193 -10.24 1.19 19.93
CA ILE A 193 -9.99 -0.26 19.84
C ILE A 193 -9.44 -0.67 18.47
N GLU A 194 -9.72 0.12 17.44
CA GLU A 194 -9.27 -0.16 16.07
C GLU A 194 -7.74 -0.01 15.92
N PHE A 195 -7.07 0.70 16.81
CA PHE A 195 -5.61 0.74 16.89
C PHE A 195 -5.03 -0.65 17.18
N ARG A 196 -5.61 -1.37 18.15
CA ARG A 196 -5.24 -2.76 18.46
C ARG A 196 -5.69 -3.72 17.37
N ASN A 197 -6.89 -3.54 16.82
CA ASN A 197 -7.43 -4.42 15.80
C ASN A 197 -6.61 -4.36 14.50
N LEU A 198 -6.08 -3.18 14.14
CA LEU A 198 -5.11 -3.04 13.05
C LEU A 198 -3.93 -3.98 13.27
N PHE A 199 -3.30 -3.97 14.44
CA PHE A 199 -2.16 -4.85 14.71
C PHE A 199 -2.53 -6.33 14.69
N LEU A 200 -3.72 -6.70 15.18
CA LEU A 200 -4.18 -8.10 15.09
C LEU A 200 -4.36 -8.55 13.64
N ILE A 201 -4.90 -7.70 12.76
CA ILE A 201 -5.04 -7.99 11.33
C ILE A 201 -3.67 -8.22 10.70
N LEU A 202 -2.70 -7.36 10.98
CA LEU A 202 -1.35 -7.48 10.44
C LEU A 202 -0.63 -8.71 10.97
N LYS A 203 -0.76 -9.02 12.27
CA LYS A 203 -0.22 -10.24 12.89
C LYS A 203 -0.78 -11.49 12.23
N ASN A 204 -2.10 -11.58 12.11
CA ASN A 204 -2.77 -12.74 11.50
C ASN A 204 -2.35 -12.96 10.05
N HIS A 205 -2.13 -11.87 9.30
CA HIS A 205 -1.68 -11.97 7.91
C HIS A 205 -0.26 -12.53 7.79
N ILE A 206 0.65 -12.18 8.71
CA ILE A 206 1.99 -12.78 8.73
C ILE A 206 1.90 -14.27 8.97
N GLU A 207 1.19 -14.65 10.05
CA GLU A 207 1.16 -16.02 10.54
C GLU A 207 0.58 -16.96 9.49
N LYS A 208 -0.43 -16.50 8.74
CA LYS A 208 -1.03 -17.28 7.65
C LYS A 208 -0.14 -17.44 6.43
N GLU A 209 0.60 -16.40 6.07
CA GLU A 209 1.35 -16.38 4.82
C GLU A 209 2.77 -16.92 4.96
N ASN A 210 3.19 -17.32 6.17
CA ASN A 210 4.58 -17.72 6.49
C ASN A 210 5.62 -16.74 5.93
N ILE A 211 5.26 -15.45 5.82
CA ILE A 211 6.15 -14.42 5.28
C ILE A 211 7.31 -14.31 6.26
N GLU A 212 8.53 -14.59 5.79
CA GLU A 212 9.75 -14.25 6.53
C GLU A 212 9.78 -12.73 6.71
N GLN A 213 9.26 -12.29 7.86
CA GLN A 213 9.19 -10.92 8.36
C GLN A 213 8.76 -9.87 7.31
N PRO A 214 7.46 -9.51 7.21
CA PRO A 214 7.06 -8.43 6.32
C PRO A 214 7.80 -7.15 6.71
N TYR A 215 8.05 -6.31 5.71
CA TYR A 215 8.83 -5.11 5.92
C TYR A 215 8.23 -4.19 7.00
N PHE A 216 6.91 -4.06 7.15
CA PHE A 216 6.30 -3.35 8.31
C PHE A 216 6.78 -3.85 9.68
N PHE A 217 7.22 -5.09 9.80
CA PHE A 217 7.72 -5.69 11.06
C PHE A 217 9.23 -5.64 11.17
N SER A 218 9.92 -5.59 10.04
CA SER A 218 11.33 -5.22 10.01
C SER A 218 11.53 -3.75 10.42
N THR A 219 10.51 -2.92 10.19
CA THR A 219 10.49 -1.49 10.51
C THR A 219 9.87 -1.16 11.86
N HIS A 220 8.85 -1.89 12.30
CA HIS A 220 8.23 -1.65 13.60
C HIS A 220 8.41 -2.88 14.51
N PRO A 221 9.35 -2.86 15.49
CA PRO A 221 9.60 -4.00 16.36
C PRO A 221 8.37 -4.48 17.15
N ALA A 222 8.26 -5.81 17.28
CA ALA A 222 7.36 -6.62 18.12
C ALA A 222 5.88 -6.20 18.15
N ILE A 223 5.12 -6.50 17.09
CA ILE A 223 3.66 -6.31 17.07
C ILE A 223 2.94 -6.92 18.29
N THR A 224 3.46 -8.04 18.82
CA THR A 224 2.92 -8.67 20.03
C THR A 224 3.06 -7.73 21.23
N GLU A 225 4.22 -7.09 21.40
CA GLU A 225 4.44 -6.10 22.44
C GLU A 225 3.48 -4.90 22.27
N ARG A 226 3.26 -4.43 21.05
CA ARG A 226 2.32 -3.33 20.76
C ARG A 226 0.87 -3.70 21.09
N ILE A 227 0.46 -4.92 20.74
CA ILE A 227 -0.87 -5.47 21.08
C ILE A 227 -1.04 -5.57 22.60
N ASP A 228 -0.02 -6.05 23.31
CA ASP A 228 -0.07 -6.25 24.76
C ASP A 228 -0.03 -4.92 25.52
N ASN A 229 0.75 -3.95 25.04
CA ASN A 229 0.85 -2.61 25.62
C ASN A 229 -0.39 -1.74 25.39
N TYR A 230 -1.26 -2.10 24.44
CA TYR A 230 -2.46 -1.33 24.12
C TYR A 230 -3.29 -0.98 25.36
N TYR A 231 -3.59 -1.94 26.24
CA TYR A 231 -4.42 -1.68 27.42
C TYR A 231 -3.75 -0.77 28.45
N GLN A 232 -2.40 -0.76 28.49
CA GLN A 232 -1.66 0.16 29.33
C GLN A 232 -1.75 1.59 28.77
N LEU A 233 -1.57 1.76 27.45
CA LEU A 233 -1.64 3.06 26.76
C LEU A 233 -3.06 3.61 26.72
N ALA A 234 -4.05 2.76 26.51
CA ALA A 234 -5.44 3.14 26.45
C ALA A 234 -5.95 3.65 27.81
N GLY A 235 -5.43 3.12 28.92
CA GLY A 235 -5.93 3.42 30.26
C GLY A 235 -7.27 2.74 30.55
N LYS A 236 -7.62 2.63 31.84
CA LYS A 236 -8.77 1.83 32.32
C LYS A 236 -10.13 2.26 31.73
N ASP A 237 -10.30 3.54 31.43
CA ASP A 237 -11.58 4.08 30.93
C ASP A 237 -11.88 3.70 29.47
N THR A 238 -10.85 3.35 28.68
CA THR A 238 -11.00 3.07 27.24
C THR A 238 -11.54 1.66 26.97
N VAL A 239 -11.44 0.75 27.94
CA VAL A 239 -11.95 -0.63 27.82
C VAL A 239 -13.49 -0.65 27.82
N GLN A 240 -14.15 0.40 28.30
CA GLN A 240 -15.61 0.49 28.38
C GLN A 240 -16.27 1.23 27.21
N THR A 241 -15.51 1.97 26.39
CA THR A 241 -16.06 2.68 25.22
C THR A 241 -15.35 2.26 23.94
N ALA A 242 -15.83 1.16 23.35
CA ALA A 242 -15.69 0.90 21.90
C ALA A 242 -16.46 1.94 21.04
N GLN A 243 -16.95 3.02 21.67
CA GLN A 243 -17.74 4.07 21.05
C GLN A 243 -16.79 5.03 20.32
N GLY A 244 -16.97 5.14 19.01
CA GLY A 244 -16.24 6.03 18.15
C GLY A 244 -16.53 5.71 16.69
N LEU A 245 -16.10 6.58 15.80
CA LEU A 245 -16.22 6.40 14.37
C LEU A 245 -15.43 5.16 13.94
N VAL A 246 -16.03 4.27 13.14
CA VAL A 246 -15.37 3.11 12.50
C VAL A 246 -15.38 3.26 10.98
N ASN A 247 -16.53 3.63 10.39
CA ASN A 247 -16.72 3.95 8.97
C ASN A 247 -16.19 2.87 7.99
N ASP A 248 -16.70 1.65 8.10
CA ASP A 248 -16.34 0.54 7.19
C ASP A 248 -16.90 0.70 5.77
N ALA A 249 -18.17 1.10 5.61
CA ALA A 249 -18.83 1.17 4.31
C ALA A 249 -18.17 2.18 3.36
N ILE A 250 -17.93 3.41 3.84
CA ILE A 250 -17.27 4.46 3.05
C ILE A 250 -15.83 4.03 2.73
N TYR A 251 -15.09 3.56 3.73
CA TYR A 251 -13.72 3.09 3.55
C TYR A 251 -13.61 2.04 2.44
N ASN A 252 -14.43 0.99 2.51
CA ASN A 252 -14.42 -0.09 1.53
C ASN A 252 -14.73 0.40 0.11
N LYS A 253 -15.65 1.35 -0.05
CA LYS A 253 -15.94 1.95 -1.36
C LYS A 253 -14.74 2.74 -1.89
N MET A 254 -14.11 3.56 -1.05
CA MET A 254 -13.02 4.44 -1.47
C MET A 254 -11.76 3.66 -1.87
N ILE A 255 -11.52 2.49 -1.28
CA ILE A 255 -10.33 1.68 -1.58
C ILE A 255 -10.53 0.66 -2.72
N ASN A 256 -11.65 0.64 -3.43
CA ASN A 256 -11.90 -0.35 -4.49
C ASN A 256 -10.79 -0.39 -5.56
N SER A 257 -10.24 0.77 -5.95
CA SER A 257 -9.09 0.81 -6.87
C SER A 257 -7.84 0.18 -6.28
N VAL A 258 -7.60 0.34 -4.97
CA VAL A 258 -6.47 -0.26 -4.25
C VAL A 258 -6.62 -1.78 -4.22
N LEU A 259 -7.82 -2.27 -3.86
CA LEU A 259 -8.14 -3.70 -3.83
C LEU A 259 -7.96 -4.33 -5.21
N HIS A 260 -8.40 -3.65 -6.27
CA HIS A 260 -8.26 -4.14 -7.63
C HIS A 260 -6.78 -4.22 -8.02
N THR A 261 -6.02 -3.15 -7.81
CA THR A 261 -4.60 -3.09 -8.12
C THR A 261 -3.80 -4.15 -7.35
N ASP A 262 -3.96 -4.23 -6.03
CA ASP A 262 -3.30 -5.25 -5.22
C ASP A 262 -3.74 -6.66 -5.67
N GLY A 263 -5.03 -6.87 -5.95
CA GLY A 263 -5.56 -8.14 -6.42
C GLY A 263 -4.93 -8.62 -7.74
N VAL A 264 -4.74 -7.72 -8.70
CA VAL A 264 -4.04 -8.04 -9.97
C VAL A 264 -2.56 -8.37 -9.71
N MET A 265 -1.87 -7.64 -8.83
CA MET A 265 -0.49 -7.95 -8.45
C MET A 265 -0.38 -9.32 -7.78
N LYS A 266 -1.35 -9.68 -6.93
CA LYS A 266 -1.43 -11.00 -6.28
C LYS A 266 -1.70 -12.13 -7.27
N ILE A 267 -2.56 -11.92 -8.28
CA ILE A 267 -2.72 -12.87 -9.40
C ILE A 267 -1.38 -13.07 -10.10
N ALA A 268 -0.67 -11.99 -10.43
CA ALA A 268 0.61 -12.05 -11.13
C ALA A 268 1.70 -12.78 -10.35
N SER A 269 1.70 -12.67 -9.01
CA SER A 269 2.63 -13.39 -8.14
C SER A 269 2.18 -14.81 -7.77
N GLY A 270 1.02 -15.27 -8.27
CA GLY A 270 0.45 -16.59 -7.94
C GLY A 270 -0.27 -16.69 -6.59
N ASP A 271 -0.42 -15.58 -5.86
CA ASP A 271 -1.17 -15.51 -4.60
C ASP A 271 -2.67 -15.38 -4.88
N LEU A 272 -3.23 -16.47 -5.40
CA LEU A 272 -4.62 -16.52 -5.83
C LEU A 272 -5.61 -16.43 -4.67
N HIS A 273 -5.20 -16.74 -3.44
CA HIS A 273 -6.06 -16.65 -2.26
C HIS A 273 -6.33 -15.18 -1.89
N ASN A 274 -5.28 -14.38 -1.70
CA ASN A 274 -5.45 -12.98 -1.34
C ASN A 274 -6.05 -12.15 -2.50
N ALA A 275 -5.78 -12.54 -3.75
CA ALA A 275 -6.47 -11.97 -4.89
C ALA A 275 -8.00 -12.17 -4.78
N GLU A 276 -8.45 -13.39 -4.48
CA GLU A 276 -9.88 -13.68 -4.31
C GLU A 276 -10.50 -12.90 -3.15
N VAL A 277 -9.79 -12.79 -2.02
CA VAL A 277 -10.22 -11.97 -0.88
C VAL A 277 -10.46 -10.52 -1.31
N ASN A 278 -9.54 -9.93 -2.10
CA ASN A 278 -9.68 -8.56 -2.58
C ASN A 278 -10.90 -8.38 -3.49
N PHE A 279 -11.06 -9.22 -4.51
CA PHE A 279 -12.18 -9.07 -5.44
C PHE A 279 -13.53 -9.40 -4.79
N SER A 280 -13.57 -10.34 -3.84
CA SER A 280 -14.76 -10.60 -3.03
C SER A 280 -15.12 -9.40 -2.16
N ARG A 281 -14.11 -8.72 -1.60
CA ARG A 281 -14.31 -7.50 -0.82
C ARG A 281 -14.82 -6.34 -1.67
N ILE A 282 -14.33 -6.19 -2.91
CA ILE A 282 -14.90 -5.22 -3.87
C ILE A 282 -16.38 -5.52 -4.12
N LEU A 283 -16.75 -6.79 -4.34
CA LEU A 283 -18.15 -7.15 -4.56
C LEU A 283 -19.04 -6.93 -3.32
N GLY A 284 -18.45 -6.93 -2.13
CA GLY A 284 -19.15 -6.55 -0.90
C GLY A 284 -19.52 -5.07 -0.83
N SER A 285 -18.71 -4.17 -1.42
CA SER A 285 -18.96 -2.72 -1.47
C SER A 285 -19.62 -2.25 -2.76
N ASP A 286 -19.41 -2.98 -3.85
CA ASP A 286 -19.90 -2.72 -5.21
C ASP A 286 -20.27 -4.06 -5.87
N SER A 287 -21.50 -4.51 -5.63
CA SER A 287 -22.03 -5.78 -6.14
C SER A 287 -22.16 -5.85 -7.66
N SER A 288 -21.99 -4.71 -8.33
CA SER A 288 -22.08 -4.56 -9.79
C SER A 288 -20.70 -4.27 -10.40
N ASN A 289 -19.62 -4.66 -9.74
CA ASN A 289 -18.28 -4.47 -10.27
C ASN A 289 -17.90 -5.57 -11.29
N ALA A 290 -18.02 -5.27 -12.58
CA ALA A 290 -17.72 -6.23 -13.65
C ALA A 290 -16.27 -6.73 -13.63
N GLN A 291 -15.32 -5.83 -13.34
CA GLN A 291 -13.89 -6.17 -13.28
C GLN A 291 -13.59 -7.15 -12.14
N ALA A 292 -14.20 -7.00 -10.97
CA ALA A 292 -14.06 -7.97 -9.89
C ALA A 292 -14.57 -9.36 -10.29
N PHE A 293 -15.72 -9.44 -10.97
CA PHE A 293 -16.23 -10.71 -11.50
C PHE A 293 -15.29 -11.33 -12.54
N LEU A 294 -14.75 -10.52 -13.46
CA LEU A 294 -13.76 -10.97 -14.44
C LEU A 294 -12.53 -11.58 -13.75
N GLN A 295 -11.97 -10.90 -12.76
CA GLN A 295 -10.78 -11.38 -12.07
C GLN A 295 -11.05 -12.62 -11.21
N LEU A 296 -12.24 -12.76 -10.62
CA LEU A 296 -12.65 -14.01 -9.96
C LEU A 296 -12.71 -15.19 -10.94
N GLY A 297 -13.22 -14.96 -12.16
CA GLY A 297 -13.16 -15.96 -13.23
C GLY A 297 -11.72 -16.34 -13.61
N ASN A 298 -10.82 -15.35 -13.70
CA ASN A 298 -9.39 -15.59 -13.95
C ASN A 298 -8.74 -16.42 -12.83
N ILE A 299 -9.08 -16.15 -11.57
CA ILE A 299 -8.59 -16.93 -10.41
C ILE A 299 -9.04 -18.39 -10.49
N VAL A 300 -10.33 -18.64 -10.73
CA VAL A 300 -10.86 -20.00 -10.89
C VAL A 300 -10.19 -20.72 -12.06
N ARG A 301 -9.99 -20.02 -13.18
CA ARG A 301 -9.29 -20.53 -14.36
C ARG A 301 -7.85 -20.94 -14.04
N LEU A 302 -7.12 -20.10 -13.30
CA LEU A 302 -5.72 -20.35 -12.93
C LEU A 302 -5.58 -21.51 -11.94
N ARG A 303 -6.42 -21.59 -10.91
CA ARG A 303 -6.42 -22.70 -9.93
C ARG A 303 -6.71 -24.05 -10.57
N SER A 304 -7.54 -24.06 -11.61
CA SER A 304 -7.96 -25.29 -12.27
C SER A 304 -7.00 -25.75 -13.37
N ALA A 305 -5.99 -24.94 -13.70
CA ALA A 305 -5.04 -25.28 -14.76
C ALA A 305 -4.22 -26.55 -14.39
N PRO A 306 -3.94 -27.44 -15.35
CA PRO A 306 -4.22 -27.32 -16.78
C PRO A 306 -5.67 -27.64 -17.18
N HIS A 307 -6.46 -28.25 -16.30
CA HIS A 307 -7.82 -28.70 -16.57
C HIS A 307 -8.83 -27.56 -16.84
N ALA A 308 -9.94 -27.93 -17.49
CA ALA A 308 -11.09 -27.07 -17.67
C ALA A 308 -11.98 -27.09 -16.44
N ASN A 309 -12.58 -25.95 -16.11
CA ASN A 309 -13.51 -25.77 -15.02
C ASN A 309 -14.68 -24.90 -15.51
N LYS A 310 -15.87 -25.49 -15.54
CA LYS A 310 -17.08 -24.80 -16.02
C LYS A 310 -17.51 -23.64 -15.12
N ASP A 311 -17.07 -23.60 -13.86
CA ASP A 311 -17.39 -22.52 -12.92
C ASP A 311 -16.81 -21.17 -13.36
N VAL A 312 -15.80 -21.16 -14.24
CA VAL A 312 -15.27 -19.93 -14.85
C VAL A 312 -16.38 -19.16 -15.59
N PHE A 313 -17.31 -19.87 -16.26
CA PHE A 313 -18.38 -19.24 -17.02
C PHE A 313 -19.35 -18.48 -16.12
N LYS A 314 -19.64 -18.96 -14.91
CA LYS A 314 -20.49 -18.25 -13.95
C LYS A 314 -19.98 -16.83 -13.72
N TRP A 315 -18.67 -16.68 -13.56
CA TRP A 315 -18.03 -15.40 -13.29
C TRP A 315 -17.94 -14.52 -14.53
N TYR A 316 -17.49 -15.06 -15.66
CA TYR A 316 -17.36 -14.29 -16.89
C TYR A 316 -18.71 -13.83 -17.45
N TYR A 317 -19.76 -14.65 -17.41
CA TYR A 317 -21.09 -14.20 -17.83
C TYR A 317 -21.64 -13.11 -16.92
N ARG A 318 -21.43 -13.22 -15.60
CA ARG A 318 -21.82 -12.16 -14.66
C ARG A 318 -21.10 -10.84 -14.96
N ALA A 319 -19.79 -10.89 -15.25
CA ALA A 319 -19.04 -9.72 -15.68
C ALA A 319 -19.61 -9.14 -16.99
N LYS A 320 -19.83 -9.98 -18.01
CA LYS A 320 -20.37 -9.59 -19.33
C LYS A 320 -21.74 -8.95 -19.25
N ASP A 321 -22.61 -9.43 -18.37
CA ASP A 321 -23.98 -8.92 -18.22
C ASP A 321 -24.03 -7.53 -17.58
N ILE A 322 -23.00 -7.19 -16.78
CA ILE A 322 -22.84 -5.86 -16.18
C ILE A 322 -22.14 -4.93 -17.16
N ASP A 323 -21.00 -5.39 -17.67
CA ASP A 323 -20.16 -4.64 -18.60
C ASP A 323 -19.73 -5.56 -19.73
N ASN A 324 -20.31 -5.32 -20.90
CA ASN A 324 -20.01 -6.04 -22.12
C ASN A 324 -18.75 -5.48 -22.81
N THR A 325 -17.74 -5.09 -22.02
CA THR A 325 -16.45 -4.59 -22.53
C THR A 325 -15.64 -5.68 -23.22
N GLY A 326 -14.57 -5.25 -23.90
CA GLY A 326 -13.73 -6.15 -24.66
C GLY A 326 -13.02 -7.22 -23.83
N GLU A 327 -12.61 -6.90 -22.60
CA GLU A 327 -11.78 -7.83 -21.85
C GLU A 327 -12.50 -9.14 -21.49
N VAL A 328 -13.74 -9.05 -21.03
CA VAL A 328 -14.54 -10.24 -20.72
C VAL A 328 -14.86 -11.07 -21.96
N LEU A 329 -15.14 -10.42 -23.10
CA LEU A 329 -15.35 -11.11 -24.37
C LEU A 329 -14.09 -11.86 -24.83
N ARG A 330 -12.92 -11.23 -24.69
CA ARG A 330 -11.62 -11.84 -24.98
C ARG A 330 -11.37 -13.07 -24.10
N GLU A 331 -11.54 -12.95 -22.78
CA GLU A 331 -11.31 -14.06 -21.86
C GLU A 331 -12.31 -15.22 -22.09
N LEU A 332 -13.59 -14.92 -22.35
CA LEU A 332 -14.59 -15.92 -22.75
C LEU A 332 -14.16 -16.65 -24.03
N GLY A 333 -13.75 -15.91 -25.06
CA GLY A 333 -13.31 -16.46 -26.33
C GLY A 333 -12.11 -17.39 -26.19
N PHE A 334 -11.06 -16.95 -25.47
CA PHE A 334 -9.89 -17.80 -25.19
C PHE A 334 -10.25 -19.03 -24.36
N TYR A 335 -11.17 -18.90 -23.40
CA TYR A 335 -11.57 -20.04 -22.58
C TYR A 335 -12.41 -21.06 -23.35
N TYR A 336 -13.33 -20.61 -24.20
CA TYR A 336 -14.09 -21.49 -25.11
C TYR A 336 -13.16 -22.25 -26.07
N PHE A 337 -12.14 -21.57 -26.60
CA PHE A 337 -11.14 -22.20 -27.44
C PHE A 337 -10.41 -23.32 -26.68
N LYS A 338 -9.96 -23.03 -25.45
CA LYS A 338 -9.25 -23.99 -24.60
C LYS A 338 -10.05 -25.27 -24.35
N ILE A 339 -11.37 -25.17 -24.21
CA ILE A 339 -12.25 -26.32 -23.96
C ILE A 339 -12.77 -27.01 -25.24
N GLY A 340 -12.31 -26.57 -26.42
CA GLY A 340 -12.68 -27.16 -27.71
C GLY A 340 -14.02 -26.71 -28.28
N ASN A 341 -14.67 -25.69 -27.71
CA ASN A 341 -15.90 -25.12 -28.29
C ASN A 341 -15.55 -23.98 -29.25
N ILE A 342 -15.21 -24.37 -30.47
CA ILE A 342 -14.64 -23.49 -31.50
C ILE A 342 -15.65 -22.44 -31.99
N ASP A 343 -16.92 -22.80 -32.15
CA ASP A 343 -17.96 -21.86 -32.61
C ASP A 343 -18.15 -20.70 -31.62
N SER A 344 -18.25 -21.03 -30.32
CA SER A 344 -18.38 -20.01 -29.28
C SER A 344 -17.12 -19.16 -29.19
N ALA A 345 -15.95 -19.79 -29.30
CA ALA A 345 -14.67 -19.08 -29.31
C ALA A 345 -14.60 -18.06 -30.46
N ALA A 346 -14.93 -18.47 -31.69
CA ALA A 346 -14.94 -17.61 -32.86
C ALA A 346 -15.92 -16.44 -32.71
N CYS A 347 -17.11 -16.70 -32.16
CA CYS A 347 -18.12 -15.67 -31.91
C CYS A 347 -17.60 -14.59 -30.95
N PHE A 348 -17.14 -14.98 -29.76
CA PHE A 348 -16.67 -14.03 -28.75
C PHE A 348 -15.42 -13.25 -29.18
N LEU A 349 -14.45 -13.92 -29.80
CA LEU A 349 -13.22 -13.29 -30.28
C LEU A 349 -13.48 -12.32 -31.45
N SER A 350 -14.43 -12.63 -32.33
CA SER A 350 -14.84 -11.71 -33.41
C SER A 350 -15.54 -10.47 -32.84
N SER A 351 -16.45 -10.65 -31.87
CA SER A 351 -17.10 -9.53 -31.18
C SER A 351 -16.09 -8.65 -30.45
N TYR A 352 -15.05 -9.24 -29.84
CA TYR A 352 -13.97 -8.49 -29.22
C TYR A 352 -13.25 -7.57 -30.22
N LEU A 353 -12.80 -8.10 -31.35
CA LEU A 353 -12.07 -7.32 -32.37
C LEU A 353 -12.96 -6.25 -33.01
N HIS A 354 -14.24 -6.55 -33.23
CA HIS A 354 -15.18 -5.57 -33.76
C HIS A 354 -15.30 -4.35 -32.84
N ASN A 355 -15.36 -4.59 -31.53
CA ASN A 355 -15.50 -3.54 -30.53
C ASN A 355 -14.17 -2.84 -30.19
N HIS A 356 -13.02 -3.51 -30.38
CA HIS A 356 -11.68 -3.03 -30.00
C HIS A 356 -10.64 -3.24 -31.11
N PRO A 357 -10.83 -2.61 -32.30
CA PRO A 357 -10.00 -2.88 -33.47
C PRO A 357 -8.55 -2.37 -33.37
N LEU A 358 -8.24 -1.56 -32.36
CA LEU A 358 -6.88 -1.04 -32.09
C LEU A 358 -6.27 -1.64 -30.80
N SER A 359 -6.82 -2.77 -30.33
CA SER A 359 -6.32 -3.41 -29.11
C SER A 359 -4.90 -3.95 -29.30
N PRO A 360 -4.01 -3.83 -28.30
CA PRO A 360 -2.71 -4.51 -28.32
C PRO A 360 -2.82 -6.04 -28.40
N TYR A 361 -3.99 -6.61 -28.07
CA TYR A 361 -4.25 -8.04 -28.17
C TYR A 361 -4.72 -8.49 -29.56
N GLN A 362 -4.93 -7.56 -30.51
CA GLN A 362 -5.44 -7.88 -31.84
C GLN A 362 -4.66 -9.01 -32.54
N PRO A 363 -3.31 -8.98 -32.60
CA PRO A 363 -2.56 -10.03 -33.30
C PRO A 363 -2.77 -11.43 -32.71
N ILE A 364 -2.89 -11.51 -31.38
CA ILE A 364 -3.13 -12.77 -30.68
C ILE A 364 -4.54 -13.28 -30.98
N VAL A 365 -5.53 -12.39 -30.94
CA VAL A 365 -6.93 -12.78 -31.19
C VAL A 365 -7.13 -13.24 -32.64
N GLU A 366 -6.52 -12.56 -33.61
CA GLU A 366 -6.56 -12.96 -35.02
C GLU A 366 -5.93 -14.34 -35.26
N ASP A 367 -4.84 -14.68 -34.57
CA ASP A 367 -4.23 -16.01 -34.65
C ASP A 367 -5.18 -17.11 -34.13
N TYR A 368 -5.88 -16.86 -33.02
CA TYR A 368 -6.90 -17.79 -32.51
C TYR A 368 -8.08 -17.94 -33.47
N LEU A 369 -8.56 -16.83 -34.06
CA LEU A 369 -9.63 -16.88 -35.06
C LEU A 369 -9.24 -17.70 -36.30
N LYS A 370 -7.99 -17.60 -36.77
CA LYS A 370 -7.48 -18.44 -37.87
C LYS A 370 -7.46 -19.92 -37.49
N LYS A 371 -7.17 -20.25 -36.23
CA LYS A 371 -7.22 -21.63 -35.73
C LYS A 371 -8.65 -22.15 -35.62
N CYS A 372 -9.63 -21.29 -35.31
CA CYS A 372 -11.04 -21.69 -35.30
C CYS A 372 -11.60 -22.00 -36.70
N ALA A 373 -11.01 -21.45 -37.76
CA ALA A 373 -11.44 -21.64 -39.14
C ALA A 373 -10.87 -22.91 -39.81
N ARG A 374 -10.04 -23.68 -39.10
CA ARG A 374 -9.47 -24.97 -39.53
C ARG A 374 -10.19 -26.10 -38.84
#